data_AF-A0A7C5I5L7-F1
#
_entry.id   AF-A0A7C5I5L7-F1
#
_cell.length_a   1.000
_cell.length_b   1.000
_cell.length_c   1.000
_cell.angle_alpha   90.00
_cell.angle_beta   90.00
_cell.angle_gamma   90.00
#
_symmetry.space_group_name_H-M   'P 1'
#
loop_
_entity.id
_entity.type
_entity.pdbx_description
1 polymer ?
#
loop_
_entity_poly.entity_id
_entity_poly.type
_entity_poly.pdbx_seq_one_letter_code
_entity_poly.pdbx_strand_id
1 'polypeptide(L)'
;MGKIKKIEKRDGRIVDFDQEKITNAIFKAAQAVGGKDRERAKYLSDQVVKELEKKYGERRIPTVEEIQDIVEKILIEHGHARTAKAYILYRQKKAEIREEKKKILNKESLDEIDKKFSVNALRVLAYRYLIRDEEGNIIESPKELFQRVAITIVLPEILYDERVYSKDGGYKPPIALSSYLSNLDALDRKISIGKYKLTKWHLERFISAYEELANEGKMKVSFDELMAMLKSGAFDRYEQLADKYFN
;
A
#
# COMPACT_ATOMS: atom_id res chain seq x y z
N MET A 1 -4.62 1.77 37.68
CA MET A 1 -5.35 1.33 36.48
C MET A 1 -4.38 1.30 35.33
N GLY A 2 -4.41 0.23 34.54
CA GLY A 2 -3.45 0.02 33.46
C GLY A 2 -3.83 0.80 32.20
N LYS A 3 -2.85 1.38 31.52
CA LYS A 3 -3.09 2.26 30.35
C LYS A 3 -3.19 1.45 29.06
N ILE A 4 -4.20 1.75 28.24
CA ILE A 4 -4.29 1.21 26.87
C ILE A 4 -3.19 1.82 26.00
N LYS A 5 -2.28 0.99 25.49
CA LYS A 5 -1.14 1.43 24.65
C LYS A 5 -1.32 1.11 23.17
N LYS A 6 -2.11 0.09 22.84
CA LYS A 6 -2.23 -0.44 21.48
C LYS A 6 -3.70 -0.65 21.11
N ILE A 7 -3.98 -0.63 19.82
CA ILE A 7 -5.29 -0.98 19.23
C ILE A 7 -5.11 -1.91 18.06
N GLU A 8 -6.07 -2.80 17.85
CA GLU A 8 -6.14 -3.66 16.68
C GLU A 8 -7.05 -3.02 15.62
N LYS A 9 -6.51 -2.79 14.43
CA LYS A 9 -7.24 -2.29 13.27
C LYS A 9 -8.06 -3.42 12.63
N ARG A 10 -9.01 -3.05 11.77
CA ARG A 10 -9.84 -3.99 11.00
C ARG A 10 -9.06 -4.91 10.06
N ASP A 11 -7.84 -4.51 9.68
CA ASP A 11 -6.93 -5.30 8.86
C ASP A 11 -5.96 -6.14 9.71
N GLY A 12 -6.23 -6.30 11.02
CA GLY A 12 -5.41 -7.04 11.98
C GLY A 12 -4.16 -6.29 12.46
N ARG A 13 -3.82 -5.13 11.87
CA ARG A 13 -2.63 -4.38 12.30
C ARG A 13 -2.78 -3.83 13.70
N ILE A 14 -1.76 -4.05 14.51
CA ILE A 14 -1.63 -3.45 15.84
C ILE A 14 -0.90 -2.12 15.72
N VAL A 15 -1.53 -1.03 16.14
CA VAL A 15 -0.92 0.32 16.13
C VAL A 15 -1.03 0.97 17.50
N ASP A 16 -0.28 2.05 17.71
CA ASP A 16 -0.37 2.82 18.96
C ASP A 16 -1.75 3.42 19.17
N PHE A 17 -2.21 3.34 20.41
CA PHE A 17 -3.42 3.99 20.86
C PHE A 17 -3.21 5.51 20.88
N ASP A 18 -4.19 6.23 20.34
CA ASP A 18 -4.15 7.69 20.24
C ASP A 18 -5.56 8.23 20.54
N GLN A 19 -5.71 8.76 21.76
CA GLN A 19 -6.96 9.32 22.26
C GLN A 19 -7.45 10.52 21.43
N GLU A 20 -6.54 11.27 20.84
CA GLU A 20 -6.87 12.46 20.04
C GLU A 20 -7.74 12.08 18.83
N LYS A 21 -7.59 10.85 18.30
CA LYS A 21 -8.48 10.32 17.25
C LYS A 21 -9.92 10.13 17.73
N ILE A 22 -10.12 9.73 18.98
CA ILE A 22 -11.46 9.58 19.57
C ILE A 22 -12.07 10.97 19.79
N THR A 23 -11.32 11.88 20.41
CA THR A 23 -11.72 13.28 20.64
C THR A 23 -12.16 13.95 19.33
N ASN A 24 -11.34 13.85 18.28
CA ASN A 24 -11.67 14.42 16.98
C ASN A 24 -12.89 13.77 16.32
N ALA A 25 -13.09 12.47 16.48
CA ALA A 25 -14.25 11.78 15.92
C ALA A 25 -15.54 12.20 16.62
N ILE A 26 -15.52 12.31 17.96
CA ILE A 26 -16.65 12.84 18.75
C ILE A 26 -16.92 14.29 18.36
N PHE A 27 -15.88 15.13 18.27
CA PHE A 27 -16.03 16.54 17.92
C PHE A 27 -16.63 16.73 16.53
N LYS A 28 -16.17 15.97 15.52
CA LYS A 28 -16.76 16.00 14.17
C LYS A 28 -18.23 15.58 14.15
N ALA A 29 -18.60 14.57 14.94
CA ALA A 29 -19.99 14.17 15.09
C ALA A 29 -20.83 15.26 15.77
N ALA A 30 -20.28 15.94 16.78
CA ALA A 30 -20.94 17.04 17.47
C ALA A 30 -21.13 18.24 16.52
N GLN A 31 -20.13 18.58 15.71
CA GLN A 31 -20.21 19.64 14.70
C GLN A 31 -21.31 19.37 13.67
N ALA A 32 -21.48 18.12 13.24
CA ALA A 32 -22.54 17.73 12.30
C ALA A 32 -23.95 17.97 12.85
N VAL A 33 -24.12 18.11 14.17
CA VAL A 33 -25.39 18.43 14.82
C VAL A 33 -25.43 19.85 15.43
N GLY A 34 -24.45 20.70 15.11
CA GLY A 34 -24.39 22.11 15.51
C GLY A 34 -23.54 22.41 16.76
N GLY A 35 -22.88 21.41 17.35
CA GLY A 35 -21.98 21.57 18.49
C GLY A 35 -20.65 22.23 18.12
N LYS A 36 -20.09 23.04 19.03
CA LYS A 36 -18.80 23.73 18.83
C LYS A 36 -17.80 23.54 19.97
N ASP A 37 -18.20 22.86 21.04
CA ASP A 37 -17.37 22.68 22.23
C ASP A 37 -16.45 21.45 22.08
N ARG A 38 -15.17 21.72 21.79
CA ARG A 38 -14.14 20.70 21.70
C ARG A 38 -13.69 20.18 23.07
N GLU A 39 -13.75 21.00 24.12
CA GLU A 39 -13.42 20.57 25.48
C GLU A 39 -14.44 19.55 25.98
N ARG A 40 -15.72 19.72 25.62
CA ARG A 40 -16.73 18.69 25.90
C ARG A 40 -16.44 17.38 25.17
N ALA A 41 -15.99 17.43 23.91
CA ALA A 41 -15.59 16.24 23.16
C ALA A 41 -14.39 15.53 23.80
N LYS A 42 -13.40 16.30 24.28
CA LYS A 42 -12.24 15.79 25.02
C LYS A 42 -12.67 15.12 26.33
N TYR A 43 -13.53 15.78 27.12
CA TYR A 43 -14.10 15.19 28.34
C TYR A 43 -14.79 13.85 28.08
N LEU A 44 -15.61 13.76 27.02
CA LEU A 44 -16.27 12.51 26.65
C LEU A 44 -15.25 11.44 26.21
N SER A 45 -14.20 11.84 25.49
CA SER A 45 -13.10 10.95 25.15
C SER A 45 -12.36 10.44 26.38
N ASP A 46 -12.19 11.24 27.44
CA ASP A 46 -11.60 10.79 28.70
C ASP A 46 -12.47 9.71 29.37
N GLN A 47 -13.79 9.84 29.30
CA GLN A 47 -14.72 8.81 29.81
C GLN A 47 -14.63 7.53 28.99
N VAL A 48 -14.50 7.62 27.67
CA VAL A 48 -14.26 6.46 26.80
C VAL A 48 -12.97 5.73 27.18
N VAL A 49 -11.88 6.46 27.43
CA VAL A 49 -10.61 5.87 27.87
C VAL A 49 -10.76 5.17 29.21
N LYS A 50 -11.42 5.81 30.19
CA LYS A 50 -11.68 5.18 31.50
C LYS A 50 -12.46 3.88 31.39
N GLU A 51 -13.49 3.85 30.53
CA GLU A 51 -14.30 2.65 30.32
C GLU A 51 -13.51 1.55 29.57
N LEU A 52 -12.66 1.93 28.60
CA LEU A 52 -11.74 1.01 27.93
C LEU A 52 -10.75 0.38 28.91
N GLU A 53 -10.10 1.20 29.74
CA GLU A 53 -9.14 0.73 30.75
C GLU A 53 -9.81 -0.18 31.78
N LYS A 54 -11.05 0.12 32.18
CA LYS A 54 -11.84 -0.71 33.08
C LYS A 54 -12.21 -2.05 32.46
N LYS A 55 -12.60 -2.07 31.17
CA LYS A 55 -13.10 -3.27 30.49
C LYS A 55 -11.98 -4.22 30.02
N TYR A 56 -10.85 -3.68 29.56
CA TYR A 56 -9.80 -4.46 28.89
C TYR A 56 -8.49 -4.53 29.69
N GLY A 57 -8.23 -3.55 30.56
CA GLY A 57 -6.97 -3.43 31.29
C GLY A 57 -5.75 -3.38 30.36
N GLU A 58 -4.58 -3.77 30.88
CA GLU A 58 -3.33 -3.82 30.08
C GLU A 58 -3.16 -5.09 29.25
N ARG A 59 -3.91 -6.15 29.55
CA ARG A 59 -3.67 -7.48 28.98
C ARG A 59 -4.34 -7.71 27.63
N ARG A 60 -5.40 -6.95 27.31
CA ARG A 60 -6.17 -7.12 26.07
C ARG A 60 -6.09 -5.88 25.21
N ILE A 61 -5.67 -6.07 23.96
CA ILE A 61 -5.69 -5.04 22.94
C ILE A 61 -7.13 -4.91 22.42
N PRO A 62 -7.81 -3.76 22.59
CA PRO A 62 -9.16 -3.58 22.07
C PRO A 62 -9.13 -3.39 20.56
N THR A 63 -10.16 -3.89 19.89
CA THR A 63 -10.37 -3.63 18.46
C THR A 63 -10.95 -2.24 18.22
N VAL A 64 -10.82 -1.72 17.00
CA VAL A 64 -11.45 -0.45 16.61
C VAL A 64 -12.97 -0.48 16.76
N GLU A 65 -13.63 -1.62 16.51
CA GLU A 65 -15.10 -1.74 16.66
C GLU A 65 -15.51 -1.65 18.14
N GLU A 66 -14.76 -2.30 19.04
CA GLU A 66 -15.04 -2.23 20.48
C GLU A 66 -14.88 -0.82 21.07
N ILE A 67 -13.86 -0.09 20.61
CA ILE A 67 -13.69 1.33 20.98
C ILE A 67 -14.89 2.13 20.48
N GLN A 68 -15.34 1.85 19.27
CA GLN A 68 -16.46 2.52 18.64
C GLN A 68 -17.78 2.29 19.39
N ASP A 69 -18.04 1.07 19.85
CA ASP A 69 -19.20 0.74 20.69
C ASP A 69 -19.18 1.48 22.04
N ILE A 70 -18.00 1.61 22.65
CA ILE A 70 -17.83 2.37 23.90
C ILE A 70 -18.07 3.86 23.67
N VAL A 71 -17.61 4.43 22.54
CA VAL A 71 -17.91 5.82 22.20
C VAL A 71 -19.42 6.05 22.10
N GLU A 72 -20.15 5.16 21.43
CA GLU A 72 -21.61 5.25 21.34
C GLU A 72 -22.27 5.21 22.73
N LYS A 73 -21.89 4.23 23.54
CA LYS A 73 -22.38 4.07 24.91
C LYS A 73 -22.18 5.35 25.73
N ILE A 74 -20.95 5.88 25.77
CA ILE A 74 -20.60 7.07 26.54
C ILE A 74 -21.38 8.30 26.06
N LEU A 75 -21.55 8.47 24.74
CA LEU A 75 -22.33 9.58 24.20
C LEU A 75 -23.79 9.52 24.64
N ILE A 76 -24.40 8.33 24.65
CA ILE A 76 -25.79 8.14 25.08
C ILE A 76 -25.93 8.36 26.59
N GLU A 77 -25.07 7.75 27.41
CA GLU A 77 -25.10 7.86 28.88
C GLU A 77 -24.94 9.31 29.37
N HIS A 78 -24.21 10.14 28.63
CA HIS A 78 -23.99 11.55 28.95
C HIS A 78 -25.00 12.50 28.29
N GLY A 79 -26.10 11.99 27.74
CA GLY A 79 -27.18 12.79 27.18
C GLY A 79 -26.92 13.36 25.78
N HIS A 80 -25.85 12.93 25.10
CA HIS A 80 -25.47 13.40 23.75
C HIS A 80 -26.08 12.53 22.65
N ALA A 81 -27.35 12.15 22.78
CA ALA A 81 -28.02 11.22 21.87
C ALA A 81 -27.98 11.67 20.40
N ARG A 82 -28.14 12.98 20.13
CA ARG A 82 -28.02 13.54 18.76
C ARG A 82 -26.62 13.33 18.19
N THR A 83 -25.58 13.57 18.99
CA THR A 83 -24.18 13.36 18.60
C THR A 83 -23.88 11.87 18.39
N ALA A 84 -24.38 11.00 19.27
CA ALA A 84 -24.27 9.54 19.11
C ALA A 84 -24.86 9.06 17.78
N LYS A 85 -26.09 9.51 17.45
CA LYS A 85 -26.73 9.20 16.17
C LYS A 85 -25.89 9.67 14.98
N ALA A 86 -25.37 10.90 15.01
CA ALA A 86 -24.52 11.42 13.95
C ALA A 86 -23.20 10.62 13.81
N TYR A 87 -22.62 10.20 14.93
CA TYR A 87 -21.42 9.35 14.97
C TYR A 87 -21.68 7.99 14.32
N ILE A 88 -22.77 7.31 14.69
CA ILE A 88 -23.20 6.01 14.14
C ILE A 88 -23.40 6.12 12.62
N LEU A 89 -24.19 7.10 12.17
CA LEU A 89 -24.47 7.30 10.74
C LEU A 89 -23.19 7.57 9.93
N TYR A 90 -22.27 8.38 10.48
CA TYR A 90 -20.99 8.62 9.83
C TYR A 90 -20.15 7.33 9.72
N ARG A 91 -20.13 6.49 10.75
CA ARG A 91 -19.43 5.20 10.71
C ARG A 91 -20.02 4.26 9.67
N GLN A 92 -21.36 4.16 9.62
CA GLN A 92 -22.08 3.35 8.66
C GLN A 92 -21.74 3.78 7.23
N LYS A 93 -21.84 5.08 6.94
CA LYS A 93 -21.43 5.63 5.63
C LYS A 93 -19.97 5.31 5.29
N LYS A 94 -19.07 5.37 6.27
CA LYS A 94 -17.66 4.99 6.07
C LYS A 94 -17.48 3.47 5.87
N ALA A 95 -18.34 2.63 6.43
CA ALA A 95 -18.34 1.20 6.19
C ALA A 95 -18.82 0.90 4.76
N GLU A 96 -19.92 1.51 4.33
CA GLU A 96 -20.43 1.40 2.96
C GLU A 96 -19.38 1.80 1.91
N ILE A 97 -18.70 2.93 2.12
CA ILE A 97 -17.59 3.34 1.23
C ILE A 97 -16.47 2.29 1.20
N ARG A 98 -16.10 1.70 2.34
CA ARG A 98 -15.06 0.66 2.37
C ARG A 98 -15.49 -0.58 1.60
N GLU A 99 -16.72 -1.02 1.78
CA GLU A 99 -17.27 -2.17 1.06
C GLU A 99 -17.36 -1.91 -0.44
N GLU A 100 -17.74 -0.70 -0.86
CA GLU A 100 -17.71 -0.34 -2.28
C GLU A 100 -16.29 -0.39 -2.84
N LYS A 101 -15.30 0.15 -2.12
CA LYS A 101 -13.89 0.08 -2.53
C LYS A 101 -13.40 -1.36 -2.66
N LYS A 102 -13.74 -2.23 -1.71
CA LYS A 102 -13.40 -3.65 -1.75
C LYS A 102 -13.97 -4.35 -2.97
N LYS A 103 -15.26 -4.08 -3.27
CA LYS A 103 -15.93 -4.63 -4.46
C LYS A 103 -15.28 -4.17 -5.75
N ILE A 104 -14.93 -2.88 -5.87
CA ILE A 104 -14.25 -2.34 -7.06
C ILE A 104 -12.90 -3.03 -7.29
N LEU A 105 -12.14 -3.27 -6.21
CA LEU A 105 -10.80 -3.85 -6.28
C LEU A 105 -10.78 -5.37 -6.21
N ASN A 106 -11.93 -6.03 -6.02
CA ASN A 106 -12.03 -7.45 -5.74
C ASN A 106 -11.11 -7.92 -4.59
N LYS A 107 -11.13 -7.20 -3.46
CA LYS A 107 -10.27 -7.46 -2.29
C LYS A 107 -11.07 -7.66 -1.00
N GLU A 108 -10.59 -8.55 -0.14
CA GLU A 108 -11.13 -8.75 1.23
C GLU A 108 -10.77 -7.59 2.18
N SER A 109 -9.60 -6.98 2.00
CA SER A 109 -9.10 -5.90 2.84
C SER A 109 -8.46 -4.77 2.02
N LEU A 110 -8.44 -3.56 2.58
CA LEU A 110 -7.91 -2.35 1.93
C LEU A 110 -6.60 -1.93 2.59
N ASP A 111 -5.56 -1.73 1.80
CA ASP A 111 -4.27 -1.22 2.25
C ASP A 111 -4.28 0.31 2.45
N GLU A 112 -3.14 0.89 2.87
CA GLU A 112 -3.01 2.33 3.05
C GLU A 112 -3.18 3.16 1.77
N ILE A 113 -2.85 2.62 0.60
CA ILE A 113 -2.97 3.28 -0.69
C ILE A 113 -4.42 3.26 -1.15
N ASP A 114 -5.08 2.09 -1.07
CA ASP A 114 -6.51 1.94 -1.38
C ASP A 114 -7.37 2.92 -0.58
N LYS A 115 -7.02 3.12 0.70
CA LYS A 115 -7.73 4.02 1.62
C LYS A 115 -7.62 5.49 1.21
N LYS A 116 -6.54 5.93 0.56
CA LYS A 116 -6.31 7.32 0.12
C LYS A 116 -7.16 7.73 -1.08
N PHE A 117 -7.49 6.81 -1.97
CA PHE A 117 -8.25 7.14 -3.19
C PHE A 117 -9.76 7.36 -2.94
N SER A 118 -10.42 8.14 -3.79
CA SER A 118 -11.89 8.17 -3.82
C SER A 118 -12.44 6.92 -4.51
N VAL A 119 -13.74 6.64 -4.33
CA VAL A 119 -14.43 5.56 -5.03
C VAL A 119 -14.27 5.70 -6.55
N ASN A 120 -14.49 6.90 -7.08
CA ASN A 120 -14.37 7.15 -8.53
C ASN A 120 -12.94 6.97 -9.04
N ALA A 121 -11.94 7.41 -8.27
CA ALA A 121 -10.55 7.18 -8.64
C ALA A 121 -10.22 5.69 -8.71
N LEU A 122 -10.70 4.89 -7.74
CA LEU A 122 -10.51 3.44 -7.76
C LEU A 122 -11.25 2.78 -8.92
N ARG A 123 -12.45 3.25 -9.30
CA ARG A 123 -13.14 2.79 -10.52
C ARG A 123 -12.27 3.03 -11.75
N VAL A 124 -11.74 4.23 -11.92
CA VAL A 124 -10.87 4.57 -13.06
C VAL A 124 -9.63 3.68 -13.09
N LEU A 125 -8.95 3.49 -11.95
CA LEU A 125 -7.80 2.59 -11.84
C LEU A 125 -8.18 1.16 -12.24
N ALA A 126 -9.24 0.62 -11.65
CA ALA A 126 -9.73 -0.73 -11.92
C ALA A 126 -10.10 -0.95 -13.39
N TYR A 127 -10.76 0.01 -14.03
CA TYR A 127 -11.25 -0.15 -15.40
C TYR A 127 -10.19 0.08 -16.48
N ARG A 128 -9.15 0.88 -16.21
CA ARG A 128 -8.22 1.34 -17.27
C ARG A 128 -6.76 1.01 -17.05
N TYR A 129 -6.35 0.78 -15.80
CA TYR A 129 -4.92 0.80 -15.46
C TYR A 129 -4.42 -0.43 -14.71
N LEU A 130 -5.24 -1.04 -13.86
CA LEU A 130 -4.86 -2.26 -13.15
C LEU A 130 -4.81 -3.44 -14.12
N ILE A 131 -3.73 -4.22 -14.03
CA ILE A 131 -3.54 -5.43 -14.85
C ILE A 131 -4.63 -6.47 -14.54
N ARG A 132 -5.04 -7.18 -15.59
CA ARG A 132 -5.99 -8.28 -15.54
C ARG A 132 -5.37 -9.58 -16.03
N ASP A 133 -5.90 -10.70 -15.55
CA ASP A 133 -5.64 -12.02 -16.14
C ASP A 133 -6.43 -12.22 -17.44
N GLU A 134 -6.29 -13.40 -18.06
CA GLU A 134 -6.94 -13.76 -19.31
C GLU A 134 -8.48 -13.85 -19.17
N GLU A 135 -8.96 -14.19 -17.97
CA GLU A 135 -10.36 -14.21 -17.61
C GLU A 135 -10.93 -12.82 -17.30
N GLY A 136 -10.08 -11.78 -17.29
CA GLY A 136 -10.47 -10.40 -17.08
C GLY A 136 -10.58 -9.99 -15.61
N ASN A 137 -10.16 -10.82 -14.66
CA ASN A 137 -10.11 -10.47 -13.24
C ASN A 137 -8.94 -9.55 -12.96
N ILE A 138 -9.14 -8.61 -12.03
CA ILE A 138 -8.07 -7.69 -11.59
C ILE A 138 -7.07 -8.49 -10.73
N ILE A 139 -5.81 -8.53 -11.17
CA ILE A 139 -4.72 -9.25 -10.47
C ILE A 139 -3.63 -8.31 -9.92
N GLU A 140 -3.82 -7.01 -10.09
CA GLU A 140 -2.92 -5.97 -9.62
C GLU A 140 -3.68 -4.98 -8.73
N SER A 141 -3.10 -4.64 -7.59
CA SER A 141 -3.60 -3.59 -6.71
C SER A 141 -3.10 -2.20 -7.12
N PRO A 142 -3.78 -1.11 -6.70
CA PRO A 142 -3.25 0.25 -6.86
C PRO A 142 -1.82 0.42 -6.35
N LYS A 143 -1.48 -0.20 -5.21
CA LYS A 143 -0.12 -0.21 -4.68
C LYS A 143 0.85 -0.85 -5.68
N GLU A 144 0.55 -2.05 -6.15
CA GLU A 144 1.40 -2.76 -7.12
C GLU A 144 1.52 -2.01 -8.46
N LEU A 145 0.47 -1.33 -8.93
CA LEU A 145 0.55 -0.47 -10.11
C LEU A 145 1.62 0.62 -9.94
N PHE A 146 1.61 1.34 -8.82
CA PHE A 146 2.61 2.39 -8.59
C PHE A 146 4.01 1.80 -8.42
N GLN A 147 4.13 0.62 -7.82
CA GLN A 147 5.42 -0.09 -7.74
C GLN A 147 5.91 -0.50 -9.14
N ARG A 148 5.03 -1.00 -10.01
CA ARG A 148 5.35 -1.34 -11.40
C ARG A 148 5.87 -0.13 -12.17
N VAL A 149 5.18 1.01 -12.07
CA VAL A 149 5.62 2.26 -12.71
C VAL A 149 7.00 2.69 -12.19
N ALA A 150 7.20 2.71 -10.86
CA ALA A 150 8.49 3.07 -10.26
C ALA A 150 9.62 2.15 -10.76
N ILE A 151 9.38 0.84 -10.81
CA ILE A 151 10.39 -0.13 -11.27
C ILE A 151 10.69 -0.02 -12.75
N THR A 152 9.69 0.28 -13.57
CA THR A 152 9.88 0.52 -15.00
C THR A 152 10.79 1.73 -15.26
N ILE A 153 10.74 2.75 -14.40
CA ILE A 153 11.65 3.92 -14.46
C ILE A 153 13.06 3.55 -14.01
N VAL A 154 13.21 2.68 -13.01
CA VAL A 154 14.52 2.34 -12.42
C VAL A 154 15.29 1.29 -13.22
N LEU A 155 14.61 0.35 -13.86
CA LEU A 155 15.27 -0.75 -14.57
C LEU A 155 16.33 -0.30 -15.60
N PRO A 156 16.09 0.72 -16.44
CA PRO A 156 17.11 1.23 -17.34
C PRO A 156 18.38 1.72 -16.62
N GLU A 157 18.28 2.29 -15.42
CA GLU A 157 19.43 2.77 -14.65
C GLU A 157 20.41 1.65 -14.27
N ILE A 158 19.92 0.40 -14.16
CA ILE A 158 20.77 -0.78 -13.94
C ILE A 158 21.62 -1.06 -15.18
N LEU A 159 21.07 -0.85 -16.39
CA LEU A 159 21.81 -1.03 -17.63
C LEU A 159 22.89 0.01 -17.84
N TYR A 160 22.89 1.10 -17.07
CA TYR A 160 23.94 2.13 -17.04
C TYR A 160 24.89 1.99 -15.84
N ASP A 161 24.76 0.94 -15.03
CA ASP A 161 25.68 0.64 -13.93
C ASP A 161 27.09 0.42 -14.48
N GLU A 162 28.10 1.10 -13.91
CA GLU A 162 29.50 1.03 -14.38
C GLU A 162 30.06 -0.40 -14.46
N ARG A 163 29.50 -1.34 -13.69
CA ARG A 163 29.89 -2.75 -13.73
C ARG A 163 29.47 -3.46 -15.02
N VAL A 164 28.40 -2.99 -15.68
CA VAL A 164 27.81 -3.64 -16.86
C VAL A 164 27.79 -2.74 -18.10
N TYR A 165 27.99 -1.43 -17.94
CA TYR A 165 27.92 -0.44 -19.02
C TYR A 165 29.27 0.23 -19.31
N SER A 166 29.55 0.47 -20.59
CA SER A 166 30.65 1.30 -21.07
C SER A 166 30.17 2.41 -22.00
N LYS A 167 30.51 3.66 -21.70
CA LYS A 167 30.23 4.81 -22.57
C LYS A 167 31.07 4.75 -23.86
N ASP A 168 32.32 4.30 -23.75
CA ASP A 168 33.25 4.21 -24.89
C ASP A 168 32.92 3.04 -25.83
N GLY A 169 32.08 2.11 -25.38
CA GLY A 169 31.67 0.94 -26.15
C GLY A 169 32.80 -0.05 -26.41
N GLY A 170 32.73 -0.74 -27.57
CA GLY A 170 33.75 -1.70 -28.02
C GLY A 170 33.52 -3.15 -27.58
N TYR A 171 32.44 -3.42 -26.85
CA TYR A 171 32.10 -4.77 -26.39
C TYR A 171 31.18 -5.46 -27.39
N LYS A 172 31.26 -6.80 -27.46
CA LYS A 172 30.40 -7.63 -28.32
C LYS A 172 29.96 -8.89 -27.56
N PRO A 173 29.19 -8.73 -26.47
CA PRO A 173 28.70 -9.89 -25.74
C PRO A 173 27.78 -10.74 -26.65
N PRO A 174 27.75 -12.07 -26.50
CA PRO A 174 26.77 -12.90 -27.18
C PRO A 174 25.35 -12.45 -26.85
N ILE A 175 24.51 -12.29 -27.88
CA ILE A 175 23.10 -11.90 -27.75
C ILE A 175 22.25 -13.15 -27.96
N ALA A 176 21.97 -13.86 -26.86
CA ALA A 176 21.13 -15.06 -26.85
C ALA A 176 19.88 -14.82 -25.98
N LEU A 177 18.97 -13.98 -26.47
CA LEU A 177 17.81 -13.50 -25.69
C LEU A 177 16.52 -14.29 -25.94
N SER A 178 16.48 -15.09 -27.01
CA SER A 178 15.28 -15.82 -27.42
C SER A 178 14.76 -16.78 -26.34
N SER A 179 15.65 -17.45 -25.62
CA SER A 179 15.32 -18.36 -24.50
C SER A 179 14.63 -17.63 -23.35
N TYR A 180 15.02 -16.38 -23.08
CA TYR A 180 14.41 -15.54 -22.05
C TYR A 180 13.03 -15.06 -22.47
N LEU A 181 12.90 -14.57 -23.70
CA LEU A 181 11.62 -14.11 -24.24
C LEU A 181 10.59 -15.23 -24.30
N SER A 182 10.99 -16.46 -24.65
CA SER A 182 10.10 -17.62 -24.69
C SER A 182 9.69 -18.15 -23.30
N ASN A 183 10.32 -17.68 -22.21
CA ASN A 183 10.14 -18.21 -20.87
C ASN A 183 9.78 -17.12 -19.83
N LEU A 184 9.22 -15.99 -20.29
CA LEU A 184 8.90 -14.84 -19.44
C LEU A 184 7.89 -15.18 -18.34
N ASP A 185 6.88 -16.00 -18.61
CA ASP A 185 5.88 -16.40 -17.62
C ASP A 185 6.49 -17.18 -16.44
N ALA A 186 7.50 -18.03 -16.71
CA ALA A 186 8.19 -18.76 -15.64
C ALA A 186 9.05 -17.86 -14.75
N LEU A 187 9.47 -16.70 -15.27
CA LEU A 187 10.27 -15.72 -14.56
C LEU A 187 9.41 -14.66 -13.85
N ASP A 188 8.09 -14.63 -14.07
CA ASP A 188 7.20 -13.65 -13.48
C ASP A 188 7.29 -13.66 -11.95
N ARG A 189 7.64 -12.50 -11.39
CA ARG A 189 7.79 -12.28 -9.94
C ARG A 189 8.82 -13.20 -9.25
N LYS A 190 9.73 -13.84 -10.00
CA LYS A 190 10.81 -14.70 -9.48
C LYS A 190 12.11 -13.95 -9.20
N ILE A 191 12.31 -12.82 -9.85
CA ILE A 191 13.48 -11.96 -9.71
C ILE A 191 13.05 -10.67 -9.02
N SER A 192 13.93 -10.04 -8.25
CA SER A 192 13.64 -8.78 -7.59
C SER A 192 14.82 -7.83 -7.61
N ILE A 193 14.52 -6.55 -7.40
CA ILE A 193 15.46 -5.51 -7.00
C ILE A 193 15.11 -5.19 -5.55
N GLY A 194 15.91 -5.71 -4.62
CA GLY A 194 15.59 -5.67 -3.20
C GLY A 194 14.19 -6.23 -2.92
N LYS A 195 13.31 -5.45 -2.28
CA LYS A 195 11.91 -5.87 -2.00
C LYS A 195 10.99 -5.92 -3.22
N TYR A 196 11.37 -5.33 -4.35
CA TYR A 196 10.49 -5.16 -5.51
C TYR A 196 10.62 -6.32 -6.50
N LYS A 197 9.57 -7.14 -6.63
CA LYS A 197 9.52 -8.24 -7.60
C LYS A 197 9.32 -7.71 -9.02
N LEU A 198 10.09 -8.24 -9.97
CA LEU A 198 9.98 -7.91 -11.38
C LEU A 198 8.88 -8.75 -12.04
N THR A 199 8.01 -8.10 -12.81
CA THR A 199 6.98 -8.79 -13.60
C THR A 199 7.57 -9.27 -14.92
N LYS A 200 6.87 -10.15 -15.62
CA LYS A 200 7.23 -10.56 -16.97
C LYS A 200 7.38 -9.37 -17.93
N TRP A 201 6.52 -8.36 -17.76
CA TRP A 201 6.55 -7.13 -18.55
C TRP A 201 7.76 -6.24 -18.24
N HIS A 202 8.19 -6.20 -16.98
CA HIS A 202 9.46 -5.55 -16.62
C HIS A 202 10.64 -6.23 -17.32
N LEU A 203 10.67 -7.56 -17.28
CA LEU A 203 11.75 -8.35 -17.88
C LEU A 203 11.76 -8.21 -19.40
N GLU A 204 10.61 -8.26 -20.06
CA GLU A 204 10.50 -8.04 -21.51
C GLU A 204 11.11 -6.70 -21.92
N ARG A 205 10.72 -5.61 -21.25
CA ARG A 205 11.26 -4.26 -21.54
C ARG A 205 12.75 -4.15 -21.21
N PHE A 206 13.20 -4.79 -20.13
CA PHE A 206 14.60 -4.81 -19.74
C PHE A 206 15.47 -5.56 -20.74
N ILE A 207 14.97 -6.70 -21.28
CA ILE A 207 15.61 -7.46 -22.36
C ILE A 207 15.75 -6.59 -23.62
N SER A 208 14.68 -5.92 -24.04
CA SER A 208 14.73 -5.05 -25.23
C SER A 208 15.73 -3.90 -25.06
N ALA A 209 15.76 -3.26 -23.90
CA ALA A 209 16.70 -2.18 -23.62
C ALA A 209 18.16 -2.68 -23.55
N TYR A 210 18.39 -3.86 -22.99
CA TYR A 210 19.69 -4.51 -23.03
C TYR A 210 20.12 -4.82 -24.47
N GLU A 211 19.24 -5.38 -25.29
CA GLU A 211 19.51 -5.74 -26.68
C GLU A 211 19.99 -4.54 -27.49
N GLU A 212 19.30 -3.40 -27.34
CA GLU A 212 19.68 -2.12 -27.97
C GLU A 212 21.10 -1.71 -27.59
N LEU A 213 21.39 -1.63 -26.28
CA LEU A 213 22.72 -1.24 -25.79
C LEU A 213 23.83 -2.25 -26.15
N ALA A 214 23.51 -3.54 -26.21
CA ALA A 214 24.44 -4.59 -26.58
C ALA A 214 24.79 -4.50 -28.08
N ASN A 215 23.79 -4.23 -28.94
CA ASN A 215 24.00 -3.99 -30.37
C ASN A 215 24.84 -2.74 -30.65
N GLU A 216 24.73 -1.71 -29.79
CA GLU A 216 25.61 -0.54 -29.82
C GLU A 216 27.02 -0.82 -29.26
N GLY A 217 27.27 -2.03 -28.75
CA GLY A 217 28.53 -2.45 -28.16
C GLY A 217 28.84 -1.80 -26.81
N LYS A 218 27.82 -1.29 -26.11
CA LYS A 218 27.94 -0.58 -24.82
C LYS A 218 27.82 -1.50 -23.61
N MET A 219 27.32 -2.72 -23.77
CA MET A 219 27.21 -3.68 -22.67
C MET A 219 28.50 -4.47 -22.48
N LYS A 220 29.11 -4.35 -21.29
CA LYS A 220 30.35 -5.03 -20.88
C LYS A 220 30.17 -6.53 -20.63
N VAL A 221 28.96 -6.94 -20.26
CA VAL A 221 28.61 -8.32 -19.85
C VAL A 221 27.53 -8.89 -20.75
N SER A 222 27.47 -10.22 -20.82
CA SER A 222 26.35 -10.93 -21.45
C SER A 222 25.06 -10.81 -20.65
N PHE A 223 23.92 -11.12 -21.28
CA PHE A 223 22.64 -11.09 -20.60
C PHE A 223 22.54 -12.17 -19.50
N ASP A 224 23.17 -13.33 -19.72
CA ASP A 224 23.24 -14.40 -18.70
C ASP A 224 23.97 -13.93 -17.44
N GLU A 225 25.10 -13.24 -17.61
CA GLU A 225 25.86 -12.64 -16.50
C GLU A 225 25.05 -11.55 -15.80
N LEU A 226 24.40 -10.66 -16.55
CA LEU A 226 23.53 -9.61 -16.00
C LEU A 226 22.38 -10.20 -15.18
N MET A 227 21.75 -11.28 -15.67
CA MET A 227 20.68 -11.98 -14.98
C MET A 227 21.19 -12.72 -13.73
N ALA A 228 22.40 -13.28 -13.75
CA ALA A 228 23.03 -13.87 -12.57
C ALA A 228 23.30 -12.80 -11.51
N MET A 229 23.79 -11.62 -11.90
CA MET A 229 23.99 -10.47 -11.01
C MET A 229 22.69 -9.97 -10.40
N LEU A 230 21.60 -9.89 -11.18
CA LEU A 230 20.27 -9.57 -10.65
C LEU A 230 19.80 -10.59 -9.62
N LYS A 231 19.92 -11.89 -9.92
CA LYS A 231 19.51 -12.97 -9.00
C LYS A 231 20.34 -13.01 -7.71
N SER A 232 21.59 -12.56 -7.76
CA SER A 232 22.46 -12.49 -6.58
C SER A 232 22.27 -11.21 -5.75
N GLY A 233 21.32 -10.34 -6.11
CA GLY A 233 21.08 -9.07 -5.42
C GLY A 233 22.15 -8.00 -5.69
N ALA A 234 22.97 -8.14 -6.75
CA ALA A 234 24.05 -7.19 -7.05
C ALA A 234 23.56 -5.76 -7.31
N PHE A 235 22.27 -5.60 -7.62
CA PHE A 235 21.61 -4.33 -7.91
C PHE A 235 20.61 -3.91 -6.82
N ASP A 236 20.60 -4.52 -5.64
CA ASP A 236 19.65 -4.18 -4.57
C ASP A 236 19.80 -2.74 -4.08
N ARG A 237 20.95 -2.10 -4.29
CA ARG A 237 21.14 -0.67 -4.04
C ARG A 237 20.15 0.23 -4.79
N TYR A 238 19.63 -0.23 -5.93
CA TYR A 238 18.62 0.48 -6.71
C TYR A 238 17.22 0.43 -6.07
N GLU A 239 17.00 -0.36 -5.01
CA GLU A 239 15.77 -0.33 -4.22
C GLU A 239 15.50 1.09 -3.69
N GLN A 240 16.52 1.79 -3.20
CA GLN A 240 16.37 3.15 -2.67
C GLN A 240 15.86 4.14 -3.73
N LEU A 241 16.27 3.94 -4.99
CA LEU A 241 15.80 4.75 -6.10
C LEU A 241 14.33 4.42 -6.43
N ALA A 242 13.97 3.13 -6.41
CA ALA A 242 12.58 2.70 -6.58
C ALA A 242 11.67 3.23 -5.46
N ASP A 243 12.14 3.23 -4.20
CA ASP A 243 11.45 3.84 -3.08
C ASP A 243 11.20 5.33 -3.30
N LYS A 244 12.18 6.06 -3.87
CA LYS A 244 12.05 7.49 -4.16
C LYS A 244 10.98 7.78 -5.23
N TYR A 245 10.86 6.92 -6.23
CA TYR A 245 9.81 7.08 -7.26
C TYR A 245 8.43 6.61 -6.80
N PHE A 246 8.38 5.69 -5.84
CA PHE A 246 7.12 5.18 -5.30
C PHE A 246 6.48 6.10 -4.25
N ASN A 247 7.29 6.76 -3.41
CA ASN A 247 6.83 7.64 -2.32
C ASN A 247 6.43 9.03 -2.80
#